data_AF-A0A966J7A5-F1
#
_entry.id   AF-A0A966J7A5-F1
#
_cell.length_a   1.000
_cell.length_b   1.000
_cell.length_c   1.000
_cell.angle_alpha   90.00
_cell.angle_beta   90.00
_cell.angle_gamma   90.00
#
_symmetry.space_group_name_H-M   'P 1'
#
loop_
_entity.id
_entity.type
_entity.pdbx_description
1 polymer ?
#
loop_
_entity_poly.entity_id
_entity_poly.type
_entity_poly.pdbx_seq_one_letter_code
_entity_poly.pdbx_strand_id
1 'polypeptide(L)'
;MQPDRAPGARDACLAALFAVGAQGVHEDGVSLVTHFPPDTDLTVVHRAITEADELVVIETAPVPDVDWTEAWKTRITAHRLGSLTVTPPW
;
A
#
# COMPACT_ATOMS: atom_id res chain seq x y z
N MET A 1 18.11 -17.92 -0.63
CA MET A 1 18.82 -17.48 0.59
C MET A 1 18.86 -15.96 0.48
N GLN A 2 17.94 -15.27 1.14
CA GLN A 2 17.94 -13.80 1.11
C GLN A 2 19.14 -13.34 1.95
N PRO A 3 19.97 -12.40 1.47
CA PRO A 3 21.09 -11.89 2.25
C PRO A 3 20.58 -11.41 3.61
N ASP A 4 21.41 -11.58 4.64
CA ASP A 4 21.08 -11.24 6.02
C ASP A 4 20.85 -9.73 6.11
N ARG A 5 19.58 -9.33 5.95
CA ARG A 5 19.13 -7.95 5.98
C ARG A 5 19.42 -7.40 7.37
N ALA A 6 19.91 -6.17 7.47
CA ALA A 6 20.22 -5.57 8.77
C ALA A 6 18.99 -5.67 9.70
N PRO A 7 19.17 -6.08 10.97
CA PRO A 7 18.08 -6.08 11.95
C PRO A 7 17.42 -4.70 12.02
N GLY A 8 16.10 -4.63 11.86
CA GLY A 8 15.35 -3.37 11.89
C GLY A 8 15.30 -2.60 10.56
N ALA A 9 15.88 -3.10 9.46
CA ALA A 9 15.81 -2.45 8.15
C ALA A 9 14.37 -2.19 7.67
N ARG A 10 13.44 -3.13 7.97
CA ARG A 10 12.01 -2.95 7.66
C ARG A 10 11.43 -1.73 8.37
N ASP A 11 11.70 -1.57 9.67
CA ASP A 11 11.20 -0.46 10.47
C ASP A 11 11.83 0.86 10.04
N ALA A 12 13.11 0.83 9.64
CA ALA A 12 13.80 1.99 9.07
C ALA A 12 13.16 2.42 7.74
N CYS A 13 12.87 1.48 6.82
CA CYS A 13 12.14 1.78 5.58
C CYS A 13 10.74 2.32 5.87
N LEU A 14 10.01 1.74 6.82
CA LEU A 14 8.69 2.22 7.24
C LEU A 14 8.74 3.66 7.76
N ALA A 15 9.71 3.97 8.62
CA ALA A 15 9.94 5.32 9.11
C ALA A 15 10.31 6.29 7.98
N ALA A 16 11.16 5.87 7.04
CA ALA A 16 11.55 6.67 5.89
C ALA A 16 10.35 7.01 4.99
N LEU A 17 9.44 6.05 4.75
CA LEU A 17 8.21 6.27 3.99
C LEU A 17 7.36 7.39 4.60
N PHE A 18 7.15 7.38 5.92
CA PHE A 18 6.42 8.44 6.60
C PHE A 18 7.17 9.78 6.56
N ALA A 19 8.50 9.76 6.69
CA ALA A 19 9.33 10.97 6.64
C ALA A 19 9.25 11.68 5.27
N VAL A 20 9.05 10.93 4.18
CA VAL A 20 8.85 11.49 2.83
C VAL A 20 7.38 11.71 2.46
N GLY A 21 6.47 11.59 3.43
CA GLY A 21 5.07 12.01 3.28
C GLY A 21 4.07 10.92 2.92
N ALA A 22 4.40 9.63 3.09
CA ALA A 22 3.40 8.57 2.98
C ALA A 22 2.26 8.81 3.99
N GLN A 23 1.01 8.77 3.52
CA GLN A 23 -0.17 8.99 4.37
C GLN A 23 -0.67 7.70 5.05
N GLY A 24 -0.18 6.56 4.60
CA GLY A 24 -0.48 5.24 5.15
C GLY A 24 0.32 4.20 4.40
N VAL A 25 0.71 3.13 5.10
CA VAL A 25 1.48 2.02 4.54
C VAL A 25 0.71 0.73 4.77
N HIS A 26 0.49 -0.03 3.71
CA HIS A 26 -0.06 -1.38 3.76
C HIS A 26 1.09 -2.37 3.85
N GLU A 27 1.08 -3.20 4.89
CA GLU A 27 1.95 -4.35 5.00
C GLU A 27 1.38 -5.54 4.23
N ASP A 28 2.02 -5.90 3.12
CA ASP A 28 1.66 -7.06 2.30
C ASP A 28 2.77 -8.12 2.39
N GLY A 29 2.66 -8.98 3.40
CA GLY A 29 3.70 -9.95 3.73
C GLY A 29 5.04 -9.27 4.01
N VAL A 30 6.03 -9.52 3.15
CA VAL A 30 7.37 -8.92 3.27
C VAL A 30 7.48 -7.53 2.63
N SER A 31 6.46 -7.12 1.89
CA SER A 31 6.42 -5.83 1.17
C SER A 31 5.78 -4.74 2.03
N LEU A 32 6.20 -3.51 1.77
CA LEU A 32 5.55 -2.29 2.25
C LEU A 32 5.01 -1.57 1.01
N VAL A 33 3.70 -1.33 0.98
CA VAL A 33 3.01 -0.72 -0.17
C VAL A 33 2.40 0.59 0.29
N THR A 34 2.65 1.67 -0.45
CA THR A 34 2.06 2.98 -0.19
C THR A 34 1.66 3.65 -1.49
N HIS A 35 0.76 4.63 -1.39
CA HIS A 35 0.43 5.52 -2.49
C HIS A 35 1.01 6.91 -2.21
N PHE A 36 1.46 7.57 -3.27
CA PHE A 36 1.89 8.95 -3.26
C PHE A 36 1.02 9.76 -4.23
N PRO A 37 0.71 11.03 -3.91
CA PRO A 37 0.10 11.95 -4.88
C PRO A 37 0.93 12.06 -6.17
N PRO A 38 0.32 12.35 -7.33
CA PRO A 38 1.00 12.41 -8.63
C PRO A 38 2.21 13.36 -8.67
N ASP A 39 2.16 14.45 -7.91
CA ASP A 39 3.20 15.48 -7.88
C ASP A 39 4.37 15.18 -6.93
N THR A 40 4.39 13.99 -6.32
CA THR A 40 5.46 13.58 -5.40
C THR A 40 6.75 13.30 -6.16
N ASP A 41 7.86 13.90 -5.72
CA ASP A 41 9.18 13.59 -6.26
C ASP A 41 9.64 12.19 -5.83
N LEU A 42 9.39 11.20 -6.70
CA LEU A 42 9.79 9.82 -6.45
C LEU A 42 11.31 9.65 -6.31
N THR A 43 12.14 10.56 -6.83
CA THR A 43 13.59 10.50 -6.66
C THR A 43 13.97 10.66 -5.19
N VAL A 44 13.30 11.56 -4.47
CA VAL A 44 13.50 11.78 -3.03
C VAL A 44 13.04 10.56 -2.24
N VAL A 45 11.90 9.98 -2.62
CA VAL A 45 11.35 8.77 -1.99
C VAL A 45 12.32 7.60 -2.14
N HIS A 46 12.77 7.32 -3.36
CA HIS A 46 13.69 6.22 -3.63
C HIS A 46 14.99 6.38 -2.85
N ARG A 47 15.57 7.59 -2.84
CA ARG A 47 16.79 7.87 -2.08
C ARG A 47 16.60 7.60 -0.58
N ALA A 48 15.55 8.12 0.04
CA ALA A 48 15.31 7.96 1.47
C ALA A 48 15.14 6.48 1.87
N ILE A 49 14.47 5.69 1.04
CA ILE A 49 14.25 4.26 1.30
C ILE A 49 15.57 3.48 1.11
N THR A 50 16.37 3.79 0.09
CA THR A 50 17.69 3.18 -0.13
C THR A 50 18.69 3.55 0.96
N GLU A 51 18.63 4.76 1.52
CA GLU A 51 19.43 5.15 2.70
C GLU A 51 19.04 4.36 3.96
N ALA A 52 17.76 4.00 4.10
CA ALA A 52 17.29 3.17 5.20
C ALA A 52 17.67 1.69 5.03
N ASP A 53 17.77 1.21 3.80
CA ASP A 53 18.21 -0.14 3.47
C ASP A 53 18.77 -0.22 2.05
N GLU A 54 20.08 -0.40 1.94
CA GLU A 54 20.79 -0.47 0.66
C GLU A 54 20.36 -1.66 -0.22
N LEU A 55 19.79 -2.71 0.39
CA LEU A 55 19.37 -3.93 -0.30
C LEU A 55 17.88 -3.95 -0.65
N VAL A 56 17.17 -2.84 -0.41
CA VAL A 56 15.74 -2.72 -0.70
C VAL A 56 15.46 -2.78 -2.20
N VAL A 57 14.40 -3.49 -2.56
CA VAL A 57 13.85 -3.48 -3.92
C VAL A 57 12.65 -2.56 -3.93
N ILE A 58 12.66 -1.56 -4.82
CA ILE A 58 11.60 -0.55 -4.95
C ILE A 58 10.98 -0.67 -6.33
N GLU A 59 9.67 -0.87 -6.37
CA GLU A 59 8.87 -0.86 -7.58
C GLU A 59 7.81 0.24 -7.48
N THR A 60 7.70 1.05 -8.54
CA THR A 60 6.70 2.11 -8.64
C THR A 60 5.92 1.95 -9.93
N ALA A 61 4.60 1.98 -9.83
CA ALA A 61 3.70 1.94 -10.97
C ALA A 61 2.57 2.95 -10.77
N PRO A 62 2.08 3.60 -11.85
CA PRO A 62 0.87 4.39 -11.77
C PRO A 62 -0.32 3.50 -11.42
N VAL A 63 -1.16 3.96 -10.52
CA VAL A 63 -2.44 3.31 -10.18
C VAL A 63 -3.60 4.08 -10.80
N PRO A 64 -4.68 3.41 -11.22
CA PRO A 64 -5.88 4.09 -11.71
C PRO A 64 -6.51 4.93 -10.60
N ASP A 65 -7.02 6.10 -10.96
CA ASP A 65 -7.86 6.91 -10.08
C ASP A 65 -9.25 6.26 -9.98
N VAL A 66 -9.47 5.52 -8.90
CA VAL A 66 -10.71 4.79 -8.64
C VAL A 66 -11.38 5.39 -7.42
N ASP A 67 -12.62 5.84 -7.59
CA ASP A 67 -13.47 6.18 -6.47
C ASP A 67 -13.89 4.90 -5.73
N TRP A 68 -13.07 4.52 -4.75
CA TRP A 68 -13.34 3.36 -3.90
C TRP A 68 -14.48 3.57 -2.92
N THR A 69 -15.11 4.74 -2.84
CA THR A 69 -16.35 4.93 -2.06
C THR A 69 -17.57 4.37 -2.80
N GLU A 70 -17.49 4.25 -4.13
CA GLU A 70 -18.55 3.72 -4.99
C GLU A 70 -18.16 2.40 -5.67
N ALA A 71 -16.93 2.27 -6.17
CA ALA A 71 -16.51 1.14 -6.99
C ALA A 71 -16.67 -0.23 -6.27
N TRP A 72 -16.44 -0.27 -4.96
CA TRP A 72 -16.60 -1.48 -4.16
C TRP A 72 -18.05 -1.99 -4.12
N LYS A 73 -19.05 -1.09 -4.16
CA LYS A 73 -20.48 -1.45 -4.09
C LYS A 73 -20.91 -2.32 -5.26
N THR A 74 -20.31 -2.11 -6.44
CA THR A 74 -20.59 -2.89 -7.66
C THR A 74 -20.27 -4.38 -7.51
N ARG A 75 -19.42 -4.73 -6.52
CA ARG A 75 -19.00 -6.12 -6.24
C ARG A 75 -19.85 -6.79 -5.17
N ILE A 76 -20.75 -6.07 -4.52
CA ILE A 76 -21.61 -6.60 -3.46
C ILE A 76 -23.01 -6.83 -3.99
N THR A 77 -23.56 -8.00 -3.72
CA THR A 77 -24.87 -8.41 -4.20
C THR A 77 -25.74 -8.91 -3.05
N ALA A 78 -27.04 -9.04 -3.32
CA ALA A 78 -27.96 -9.63 -2.35
C ALA A 78 -27.66 -11.13 -2.18
N HIS A 79 -27.65 -11.59 -0.93
CA HIS A 79 -27.45 -12.99 -0.58
C HIS A 79 -28.74 -13.59 -0.01
N ARG A 80 -29.13 -14.76 -0.52
CA ARG A 80 -30.29 -15.51 -0.03
C ARG A 80 -29.87 -16.49 1.07
N LEU A 81 -30.56 -16.45 2.21
CA LEU A 81 -30.38 -17.32 3.36
C LEU A 81 -31.74 -17.97 3.70
N GLY A 82 -32.04 -19.09 3.04
CA GLY A 82 -33.32 -19.77 3.17
C GLY A 82 -34.49 -18.91 2.64
N SER A 83 -35.40 -18.50 3.54
CA SER A 83 -36.52 -17.61 3.24
C SER A 83 -36.18 -16.12 3.33
N LEU A 84 -34.97 -15.76 3.80
CA LEU A 84 -34.53 -14.38 3.95
C LEU A 84 -33.59 -13.97 2.81
N THR A 85 -33.60 -12.68 2.49
CA THR A 85 -32.63 -12.04 1.60
C THR A 85 -31.94 -10.92 2.36
N VAL A 86 -30.61 -10.98 2.42
CA VAL A 86 -29.76 -9.91 2.94
C VAL A 86 -29.29 -9.09 1.75
N THR A 87 -29.69 -7.83 1.70
CA THR A 87 -29.31 -6.90 0.63
C THR A 87 -28.58 -5.71 1.24
N PRO A 88 -27.64 -5.10 0.51
CA PRO A 88 -27.10 -3.82 0.90
C PRO A 88 -28.19 -2.75 1.09
N PRO A 89 -27.98 -1.78 2.01
CA PRO A 89 -28.93 -0.71 2.29
C PRO A 89 -28.90 0.44 1.28
N TRP A 90 -27.93 0.45 0.37
CA TRP A 90 -27.78 1.45 -0.69
C TRP A 90 -28.52 1.06 -1.97
#